data_AF-A0A7C3WMV9-F1
#
_entry.id   AF-A0A7C3WMV9-F1
#
_cell.length_a   1.000
_cell.length_b   1.000
_cell.length_c   1.000
_cell.angle_alpha   90.00
_cell.angle_beta   90.00
_cell.angle_gamma   90.00
#
_symmetry.space_group_name_H-M   'P 1'
#
loop_
_entity.id
_entity.type
_entity.pdbx_description
1 polymer ?
#
loop_
_entity_poly.entity_id
_entity_poly.type
_entity_poly.pdbx_seq_one_letter_code
_entity_poly.pdbx_strand_id
1 'polypeptide(L)'
;MAGCGGGKRESLQREQSTLKPLAILYGQYIGQHRGQPPPNEEAFRKFIQEQPAEVLKSFNISNIDDLFVSPRDGKPYKVLYGEAAKKAPSGGPAGAPVIAYEQEGRGGRRWVASAMGAIEEVDETRFKQLVPGGP
;
A
#
# COMPACT_ATOMS: atom_id res chain seq x y z
N MET A 1 10.06 -9.26 -35.95
CA MET A 1 10.47 -9.53 -34.55
C MET A 1 9.68 -8.60 -33.65
N ALA A 2 8.69 -9.10 -32.91
CA ALA A 2 7.97 -8.30 -31.91
C ALA A 2 7.42 -9.25 -30.85
N GLY A 3 7.83 -9.06 -29.60
CA GLY A 3 7.32 -9.86 -28.49
C GLY A 3 8.39 -10.09 -27.44
N CYS A 4 8.47 -9.19 -26.46
CA CYS A 4 8.99 -9.42 -25.10
C CYS A 4 8.77 -8.13 -24.28
N GLY A 5 7.52 -7.82 -23.96
CA GLY A 5 7.17 -6.67 -23.10
C GLY A 5 6.00 -6.92 -22.14
N GLY A 6 5.24 -8.01 -22.33
CA GLY A 6 4.08 -8.35 -21.50
C GLY A 6 4.46 -8.89 -20.12
N GLY A 7 5.39 -9.85 -20.06
CA GLY A 7 5.72 -10.55 -18.80
C GLY A 7 6.23 -9.64 -17.67
N LYS A 8 6.99 -8.58 -17.98
CA LYS A 8 7.44 -7.62 -16.94
C LYS A 8 6.29 -6.78 -16.40
N ARG A 9 5.36 -6.33 -17.26
CA ARG A 9 4.22 -5.53 -16.82
C ARG A 9 3.21 -6.37 -16.05
N GLU A 10 2.93 -7.59 -16.50
CA GLU A 10 2.00 -8.50 -15.80
C GLU A 10 2.55 -8.99 -14.46
N SER A 11 3.86 -9.25 -14.35
CA SER A 11 4.50 -9.55 -13.06
C SER A 11 4.46 -8.34 -12.14
N LEU A 12 4.84 -7.14 -12.61
CA LEU A 12 4.74 -5.91 -11.81
C LEU A 12 3.30 -5.62 -11.36
N GLN A 13 2.32 -5.86 -12.24
CA GLN A 13 0.90 -5.70 -11.93
C GLN A 13 0.45 -6.69 -10.85
N ARG A 14 0.82 -7.97 -10.96
CA ARG A 14 0.54 -9.02 -9.97
C ARG A 14 1.25 -8.77 -8.65
N GLU A 15 2.51 -8.39 -8.70
CA GLU A 15 3.29 -8.07 -7.51
C GLU A 15 2.63 -6.86 -6.79
N GLN A 16 2.18 -5.81 -7.50
CA GLN A 16 1.48 -4.65 -6.89
C GLN A 16 0.04 -4.95 -6.44
N SER A 17 -0.49 -6.13 -6.77
CA SER A 17 -1.93 -6.40 -6.74
C SER A 17 -2.53 -6.39 -5.34
N THR A 18 -1.76 -6.57 -4.27
CA THR A 18 -2.29 -6.47 -2.88
C THR A 18 -2.09 -5.07 -2.30
N LEU A 19 -0.94 -4.43 -2.54
CA LEU A 19 -0.67 -3.08 -2.03
C LEU A 19 -1.58 -2.01 -2.64
N LYS A 20 -1.94 -2.15 -3.93
CA LYS A 20 -2.80 -1.19 -4.63
C LYS A 20 -4.21 -1.11 -4.03
N PRO A 21 -4.95 -2.22 -3.88
CA PRO A 21 -6.25 -2.18 -3.22
C PRO A 21 -6.16 -1.78 -1.76
N LEU A 22 -5.11 -2.17 -1.02
CA LEU A 22 -4.87 -1.70 0.35
C LEU A 22 -4.85 -0.18 0.40
N ALA A 23 -4.06 0.44 -0.48
CA ALA A 23 -3.92 1.89 -0.54
C ALA A 23 -5.21 2.61 -0.97
N ILE A 24 -5.97 2.04 -1.90
CA ILE A 24 -7.27 2.57 -2.32
C ILE A 24 -8.29 2.52 -1.17
N LEU A 25 -8.42 1.37 -0.51
CA LEU A 25 -9.33 1.19 0.63
C LEU A 25 -8.95 2.12 1.79
N TYR A 26 -7.65 2.33 2.03
CA TYR A 26 -7.17 3.28 3.03
C TYR A 26 -7.55 4.72 2.67
N GLY A 27 -7.41 5.11 1.41
CA GLY A 27 -7.88 6.40 0.89
C GLY A 27 -9.39 6.59 1.05
N GLN A 28 -10.17 5.54 0.79
CA GLN A 28 -11.62 5.56 1.00
C GLN A 28 -11.98 5.74 2.48
N TYR A 29 -11.28 5.06 3.39
CA TYR A 29 -11.45 5.26 4.83
C TYR A 29 -11.23 6.73 5.19
N ILE A 30 -10.11 7.31 4.76
CA ILE A 30 -9.78 8.73 4.99
C ILE A 30 -10.89 9.64 4.46
N GLY A 31 -11.38 9.39 3.25
CA GLY A 31 -12.48 10.15 2.65
C GLY A 31 -13.77 10.10 3.48
N GLN A 32 -14.12 8.93 4.02
CA GLN A 32 -15.31 8.74 4.85
C GLN A 32 -15.14 9.28 6.28
N HIS A 33 -13.89 9.40 6.77
CA HIS A 33 -13.56 9.84 8.12
C HIS A 33 -13.01 11.27 8.14
N ARG A 34 -13.45 12.14 7.22
CA ARG A 34 -13.10 13.58 7.19
C ARG A 34 -11.58 13.85 7.17
N GLY A 35 -10.84 13.06 6.41
CA GLY A 35 -9.40 13.19 6.29
C GLY A 35 -8.61 12.49 7.41
N GLN A 36 -9.27 11.84 8.37
CA GLN A 36 -8.58 11.15 9.46
C GLN A 36 -8.13 9.75 9.03
N PRO A 37 -6.86 9.37 9.27
CA PRO A 37 -6.41 8.00 9.07
C PRO A 37 -7.08 7.04 10.07
N PRO A 38 -7.16 5.74 9.77
CA PRO A 38 -7.56 4.74 10.75
C PRO A 38 -6.65 4.81 11.98
N PRO A 39 -7.20 4.67 13.20
CA PRO A 39 -6.41 4.78 14.43
C PRO A 39 -5.42 3.61 14.61
N ASN A 40 -5.74 2.43 14.07
CA ASN A 40 -4.94 1.22 14.15
C ASN A 40 -5.37 0.23 13.04
N GLU A 41 -4.65 -0.90 12.96
CA GLU A 41 -4.92 -1.96 11.99
C GLU A 41 -6.29 -2.62 12.17
N GLU A 42 -6.74 -2.85 13.41
CA GLU A 42 -8.03 -3.48 13.70
C GLU A 42 -9.20 -2.66 13.14
N ALA A 43 -9.19 -1.34 13.37
CA ALA A 43 -10.20 -0.44 12.84
C ALA A 43 -10.21 -0.42 11.30
N PHE A 44 -9.03 -0.49 10.68
CA PHE A 44 -8.94 -0.53 9.22
C PHE A 44 -9.41 -1.88 8.66
N ARG A 45 -9.02 -3.00 9.27
CA ARG A 45 -9.50 -4.33 8.90
C ARG A 45 -11.02 -4.43 9.02
N LYS A 46 -11.59 -3.90 10.10
CA LYS A 46 -13.05 -3.86 10.29
C LYS A 46 -13.73 -3.07 9.17
N PHE A 47 -13.18 -1.90 8.80
CA PHE A 47 -13.69 -1.13 7.66
C PHE A 47 -13.66 -1.90 6.33
N ILE A 48 -12.60 -2.68 6.09
CA ILE A 48 -12.49 -3.53 4.89
C ILE A 48 -13.52 -4.66 4.93
N GLN A 49 -13.74 -5.28 6.09
CA GLN A 49 -14.75 -6.32 6.31
C GLN A 49 -16.17 -5.80 6.08
N GLU A 50 -16.42 -4.54 6.40
CA GLU A 50 -17.70 -3.86 6.20
C GLU A 50 -17.92 -3.43 4.73
N GLN A 51 -16.95 -3.58 3.84
CA GLN A 51 -17.13 -3.27 2.42
C GLN A 51 -18.07 -4.27 1.73
N PRO A 52 -18.86 -3.83 0.74
CA PRO A 52 -19.67 -4.73 -0.07
C PRO A 52 -18.81 -5.83 -0.71
N ALA A 53 -19.32 -7.07 -0.74
CA ALA A 53 -18.60 -8.20 -1.32
C ALA A 53 -18.22 -7.97 -2.80
N GLU A 54 -19.00 -7.19 -3.54
CA GLU A 54 -18.70 -6.78 -4.92
C GLU A 54 -17.45 -5.91 -5.02
N VAL A 55 -17.24 -5.00 -4.06
CA VAL A 55 -16.04 -4.16 -3.98
C VAL A 55 -14.81 -5.04 -3.72
N LEU A 56 -14.89 -5.94 -2.73
CA LEU A 56 -13.78 -6.86 -2.42
C LEU A 56 -13.45 -7.78 -3.61
N LYS A 57 -14.47 -8.32 -4.29
CA LYS A 57 -14.30 -9.12 -5.51
C LYS A 57 -13.69 -8.33 -6.66
N SER A 58 -14.04 -7.05 -6.82
CA SER A 58 -13.46 -6.20 -7.88
C SER A 58 -11.94 -6.01 -7.72
N PHE A 59 -11.45 -6.10 -6.48
CA PHE A 59 -10.03 -6.08 -6.15
C PHE A 59 -9.39 -7.47 -6.07
N ASN A 60 -10.15 -8.50 -6.42
CA ASN A 60 -9.74 -9.91 -6.35
C ASN A 60 -9.34 -10.33 -4.92
N ILE A 61 -9.93 -9.69 -3.90
CA ILE A 61 -9.71 -9.96 -2.47
C ILE A 61 -10.66 -11.09 -2.07
N SER A 62 -10.09 -12.29 -1.89
CA SER A 62 -10.83 -13.44 -1.33
C SER A 62 -10.62 -13.58 0.18
N ASN A 63 -9.50 -13.04 0.69
CA ASN A 63 -9.13 -13.04 2.09
C ASN A 63 -8.46 -11.70 2.42
N ILE A 64 -8.87 -11.09 3.52
CA ILE A 64 -8.42 -9.76 3.93
C ILE A 64 -6.99 -9.81 4.44
N ASP A 65 -6.57 -10.91 5.09
CA ASP A 65 -5.20 -11.06 5.59
C ASP A 65 -4.16 -10.99 4.48
N ASP A 66 -4.45 -11.58 3.32
CA ASP A 66 -3.55 -11.56 2.16
C ASP A 66 -3.32 -10.15 1.60
N LEU A 67 -4.23 -9.21 1.86
CA LEU A 67 -4.08 -7.81 1.47
C LEU A 67 -2.91 -7.13 2.19
N PHE A 68 -2.61 -7.58 3.41
CA PHE A 68 -1.58 -7.00 4.27
C PHE A 68 -0.21 -7.67 4.08
N VAL A 69 -0.08 -8.63 3.17
CA VAL A 69 1.18 -9.36 2.92
C VAL A 69 1.74 -8.98 1.56
N SER A 70 3.05 -8.70 1.50
CA SER A 70 3.72 -8.50 0.23
C SER A 70 3.94 -9.83 -0.48
N PRO A 71 3.53 -9.95 -1.75
CA PRO A 71 3.82 -11.13 -2.57
C PRO A 71 5.29 -11.19 -3.02
N ARG A 72 6.09 -10.13 -2.79
CA ARG A 72 7.51 -10.08 -3.19
C ARG A 72 8.45 -10.62 -2.14
N ASP A 73 8.29 -10.20 -0.89
CA ASP A 73 9.14 -10.60 0.23
C ASP A 73 8.43 -11.58 1.20
N GLY A 74 7.13 -11.82 1.02
CA GLY A 74 6.33 -12.70 1.88
C GLY A 74 6.09 -12.13 3.27
N LYS A 75 6.50 -10.89 3.54
CA LYS A 75 6.36 -10.23 4.84
C LYS A 75 5.14 -9.32 4.85
N PRO A 76 4.54 -9.08 6.03
CA PRO A 76 3.46 -8.13 6.13
C PRO A 76 3.96 -6.72 5.76
N TYR A 77 3.14 -5.96 5.03
CA TYR A 77 3.38 -4.54 4.83
C TYR A 77 3.40 -3.81 6.18
N LYS A 78 4.26 -2.81 6.30
CA LYS A 78 4.14 -1.83 7.38
C LYS A 78 3.15 -0.78 6.96
N VAL A 79 1.99 -0.78 7.60
CA VAL A 79 0.95 0.24 7.39
C VAL A 79 1.05 1.25 8.54
N LEU A 80 1.05 2.53 8.18
CA LEU A 80 1.05 3.64 9.13
C LEU A 80 -0.39 3.96 9.51
N TYR A 81 -0.66 4.12 10.80
CA TYR A 81 -1.97 4.44 11.35
C TYR A 81 -1.88 5.65 12.29
N GLY A 82 -3.01 6.26 12.60
CA GLY A 82 -3.14 7.31 13.61
C GLY A 82 -2.07 8.40 13.48
N GLU A 83 -1.35 8.67 14.57
CA GLU A 83 -0.32 9.71 14.62
C GLU A 83 0.88 9.42 13.70
N ALA A 84 1.22 8.15 13.45
CA ALA A 84 2.32 7.80 12.54
C ALA A 84 1.97 8.19 11.10
N ALA A 85 0.72 7.95 10.68
CA ALA A 85 0.23 8.36 9.36
C ALA A 85 0.18 9.90 9.22
N LYS A 86 -0.20 10.63 10.28
CA LYS A 86 -0.24 12.10 10.26
C LYS A 86 1.15 12.75 10.21
N LYS A 87 2.17 12.08 10.74
CA LYS A 87 3.56 12.55 10.76
C LYS A 87 4.35 12.14 9.50
N ALA A 88 3.78 11.31 8.63
CA ALA A 88 4.43 10.91 7.40
C ALA A 88 4.69 12.15 6.50
N PRO A 89 5.91 12.33 5.98
CA PRO A 89 6.27 13.43 5.10
C PRO A 89 5.36 13.50 3.88
N SER A 90 4.95 14.72 3.55
CA SER A 90 4.38 15.05 2.25
C SER A 90 5.46 14.86 1.17
N GLY A 91 5.09 14.34 0.00
CA GLY A 91 6.04 14.09 -1.09
C GLY A 91 6.31 12.61 -1.41
N GLY A 92 5.51 11.69 -0.88
CA GLY A 92 5.44 10.31 -1.35
C GLY A 92 4.73 10.16 -2.70
N PRO A 93 4.27 8.94 -3.04
CA PRO A 93 3.63 8.67 -4.32
C PRO A 93 2.45 9.62 -4.62
N ALA A 94 2.42 10.18 -5.83
CA ALA A 94 1.48 11.23 -6.24
C ALA A 94 1.50 12.51 -5.37
N GLY A 95 2.62 12.80 -4.69
CA GLY A 95 2.77 13.94 -3.80
C GLY A 95 2.14 13.77 -2.42
N ALA A 96 1.47 12.64 -2.17
CA ALA A 96 0.78 12.36 -0.91
C ALA A 96 1.68 11.59 0.08
N PRO A 97 1.39 11.66 1.40
CA PRO A 97 2.14 10.91 2.40
C PRO A 97 2.08 9.39 2.18
N VAL A 98 3.17 8.70 2.51
CA VAL A 98 3.21 7.23 2.50
C VAL A 98 2.32 6.69 3.62
N ILE A 99 1.52 5.68 3.31
CA ILE A 99 0.62 4.99 4.26
C ILE A 99 0.95 3.52 4.42
N ALA A 100 1.62 2.90 3.44
CA ALA A 100 2.06 1.52 3.55
C ALA A 100 3.35 1.29 2.76
N TYR A 101 4.18 0.36 3.22
CA TYR A 101 5.43 0.02 2.55
C TYR A 101 5.92 -1.40 2.86
N GLU A 102 6.80 -1.93 1.99
CA GLU A 102 7.48 -3.22 2.18
C GLU A 102 8.53 -3.16 3.28
N GLN A 103 8.66 -4.23 4.07
CA GLN A 103 9.69 -4.30 5.12
C GLN A 103 11.08 -4.49 4.52
N GLU A 104 11.23 -5.46 3.61
CA GLU A 104 12.51 -5.75 2.96
C GLU A 104 12.47 -5.39 1.48
N GLY A 105 11.36 -5.69 0.81
CA GLY A 105 11.25 -5.55 -0.63
C GLY A 105 12.18 -6.51 -1.37
N ARG A 106 12.62 -6.15 -2.58
CA ARG A 106 13.42 -7.03 -3.44
C ARG A 106 14.50 -6.25 -4.17
N GLY A 107 15.73 -6.76 -4.17
CA GLY A 107 16.85 -6.16 -4.89
C GLY A 107 17.26 -4.78 -4.36
N GLY A 108 17.16 -4.57 -3.04
CA GLY A 108 17.51 -3.30 -2.38
C GLY A 108 16.48 -2.19 -2.60
N ARG A 109 15.31 -2.51 -3.16
CA ARG A 109 14.20 -1.58 -3.40
C ARG A 109 12.94 -2.05 -2.71
N ARG A 110 12.13 -1.08 -2.29
CA ARG A 110 10.85 -1.31 -1.60
C ARG A 110 9.74 -0.59 -2.33
N TRP A 111 8.55 -1.15 -2.28
CA TRP A 111 7.36 -0.39 -2.60
C TRP A 111 6.86 0.43 -1.43
N VAL A 112 6.44 1.63 -1.77
CA VAL A 112 5.72 2.55 -0.90
C VAL A 112 4.42 2.93 -1.58
N ALA A 113 3.36 3.09 -0.82
CA ALA A 113 2.05 3.49 -1.31
C ALA A 113 1.52 4.70 -0.54
N SER A 114 0.75 5.54 -1.22
CA SER A 114 0.05 6.68 -0.61
C SER A 114 -1.45 6.46 -0.57
N ALA A 115 -2.16 7.23 0.27
CA ALA A 115 -3.62 7.18 0.38
C ALA A 115 -4.36 7.52 -0.92
N MET A 116 -3.68 8.03 -1.95
CA MET A 116 -4.26 8.24 -3.28
C MET A 116 -4.24 6.97 -4.14
N GLY A 117 -3.79 5.85 -3.58
CA GLY A 117 -3.60 4.60 -4.31
C GLY A 117 -2.37 4.60 -5.21
N ALA A 118 -1.52 5.63 -5.18
CA ALA A 118 -0.28 5.63 -5.96
C ALA A 118 0.76 4.74 -5.29
N ILE A 119 1.52 3.99 -6.10
CA ILE A 119 2.61 3.12 -5.65
C ILE A 119 3.88 3.56 -6.35
N GLU A 120 4.98 3.64 -5.61
CA GLU A 120 6.31 3.95 -6.12
C GLU A 120 7.29 2.87 -5.64
N GLU A 121 8.19 2.44 -6.52
CA GLU A 121 9.36 1.65 -6.13
C GLU A 121 10.52 2.57 -5.85
N VAL A 122 11.05 2.50 -4.63
CA VAL A 122 12.08 3.40 -4.13
C VAL A 122 13.29 2.62 -3.64
N ASP A 123 14.48 3.17 -3.86
CA ASP A 123 15.70 2.72 -3.21
C ASP A 123 15.75 3.16 -1.73
N GLU A 124 16.75 2.68 -0.99
CA GLU A 124 16.91 2.98 0.43
C GLU A 124 17.02 4.47 0.75
N THR A 125 17.72 5.25 -0.08
CA THR A 125 17.90 6.69 0.12
C THR A 125 16.55 7.41 0.02
N ARG A 126 15.79 7.10 -1.03
CA ARG A 126 14.45 7.65 -1.22
C ARG A 126 13.48 7.17 -0.13
N PHE A 127 13.56 5.91 0.28
CA PHE A 127 12.76 5.35 1.36
C PHE A 127 12.92 6.11 2.68
N LYS A 128 14.16 6.41 3.08
CA LYS A 128 14.46 7.19 4.31
C LYS A 128 13.90 8.61 4.31
N GLN A 129 13.71 9.20 3.13
CA GLN A 129 13.07 10.53 3.01
C GLN A 129 11.56 10.47 3.21
N LEU A 130 10.94 9.35 2.84
CA LEU A 130 9.49 9.17 2.82
C LEU A 130 8.93 8.57 4.10
N VAL A 131 9.76 7.87 4.87
CA VAL A 131 9.36 7.21 6.12
C VAL A 131 10.23 7.76 7.26
N PRO A 132 9.69 8.62 8.14
CA PRO A 132 10.46 9.24 9.20
C PRO A 132 10.74 8.21 10.30
N GLY A 133 12.02 8.01 10.62
CA GLY A 133 12.46 7.10 11.70
C GLY A 133 12.63 5.63 11.30
N GLY A 134 12.77 5.31 10.02
CA GLY A 134 12.92 3.91 9.60
C GLY A 134 14.30 3.31 9.87
N PRO A 135 14.38 1.97 9.87
CA PRO A 135 13.75 1.04 10.81
C PRO A 135 14.23 1.22 12.27
#